data_AF-A0A370TDY6-F1
#
_entry.id   AF-A0A370TDY6-F1
#
_cell.length_a   1.000
_cell.length_b   1.000
_cell.length_c   1.000
_cell.angle_alpha   90.00
_cell.angle_beta   90.00
_cell.angle_gamma   90.00
#
_symmetry.space_group_name_H-M   'P 1'
#
loop_
_entity.id
_entity.type
_entity.pdbx_description
1 polymer ?
#
loop_
_entity_poly.entity_id
_entity_poly.type
_entity_poly.pdbx_seq_one_letter_code
_entity_poly.pdbx_strand_id
1 'polypeptide(L)'
;MAVAEAMIIYFCMLSLFANAAITKDNTLFSMGDLNFVAVVIVISMKLQIIEMHNKSIVAGLSVFLSAGAVFLWNIVLAAVYPPISMYKACGGFFNGFGQNPTWWMTLVFIVACVYILEFSVSAFRKAFLPTDTDVFQELERDQAYKEPFEAAAVPGSRQRWEIYI
;
A
#
# COMPACT_ATOMS: atom_id res chain seq x y z
N MET A 1 -6.89 -11.66 4.82
CA MET A 1 -7.18 -10.22 4.79
C MET A 1 -7.57 -9.76 3.38
N ALA A 2 -6.81 -10.15 2.33
CA ALA A 2 -7.05 -9.74 0.93
C ALA A 2 -8.52 -9.75 0.45
N VAL A 3 -9.32 -10.78 0.76
CA VAL A 3 -10.73 -10.83 0.35
C VAL A 3 -11.55 -9.72 1.02
N ALA A 4 -11.35 -9.47 2.31
CA ALA A 4 -12.06 -8.41 3.03
C ALA A 4 -11.66 -7.02 2.50
N GLU A 5 -10.39 -6.82 2.19
CA GLU A 5 -9.90 -5.57 1.59
C GLU A 5 -10.51 -5.33 0.20
N ALA A 6 -10.56 -6.38 -0.64
CA ALA A 6 -11.21 -6.29 -1.94
C ALA A 6 -12.70 -5.95 -1.83
N MET A 7 -13.40 -6.52 -0.84
CA MET A 7 -14.79 -6.16 -0.55
C MET A 7 -14.91 -4.69 -0.14
N ILE A 8 -14.05 -4.20 0.77
CA ILE A 8 -14.04 -2.78 1.18
C ILE A 8 -13.84 -1.87 -0.03
N ILE A 9 -12.83 -2.13 -0.85
CA ILE A 9 -12.53 -1.32 -2.04
C ILE A 9 -13.75 -1.27 -2.97
N TYR A 10 -14.31 -2.43 -3.32
CA TYR A 10 -15.44 -2.50 -4.25
C TYR A 10 -16.72 -1.85 -3.69
N PHE A 11 -17.13 -2.17 -2.46
CA PHE A 11 -18.38 -1.67 -1.89
C PHE A 11 -18.31 -0.20 -1.50
N CYS A 12 -17.16 0.30 -1.07
CA CYS A 12 -16.97 1.73 -0.83
C CYS A 12 -17.02 2.51 -2.15
N MET A 13 -16.38 2.04 -3.22
CA MET A 13 -16.51 2.65 -4.55
C MET A 13 -17.98 2.67 -5.01
N LEU A 14 -18.68 1.53 -4.89
CA LEU A 14 -20.08 1.42 -5.30
C LEU A 14 -20.98 2.39 -4.51
N SER A 15 -20.78 2.50 -3.20
CA SER A 15 -21.66 3.30 -2.33
C SER A 15 -21.36 4.79 -2.42
N LEU A 16 -20.08 5.18 -2.40
CA LEU A 16 -19.64 6.57 -2.30
C LEU A 16 -19.44 7.25 -3.65
N PHE A 17 -19.18 6.48 -4.71
CA PHE A 17 -18.96 7.03 -6.05
C PHE A 17 -20.12 6.68 -6.99
N ALA A 18 -20.43 5.39 -7.16
CA ALA A 18 -21.42 4.94 -8.14
C ALA A 18 -22.88 5.33 -7.78
N ASN A 19 -23.25 5.22 -6.51
CA ASN A 19 -24.61 5.54 -6.03
C ASN A 19 -24.75 6.96 -5.47
N ALA A 20 -23.67 7.75 -5.45
CA ALA A 20 -23.73 9.11 -4.92
C ALA A 20 -24.43 10.05 -5.91
N ALA A 21 -25.52 10.67 -5.47
CA ALA A 21 -26.32 11.62 -6.25
C ALA A 21 -25.54 12.90 -6.65
N ILE A 22 -24.37 13.14 -6.06
CA ILE A 22 -23.54 14.33 -6.24
C ILE A 22 -22.56 14.17 -7.40
N THR A 23 -22.33 12.95 -7.89
CA THR A 23 -21.27 12.69 -8.87
C THR A 23 -21.71 13.02 -10.30
N LYS A 24 -20.99 13.94 -10.95
CA LYS A 24 -21.26 14.38 -12.34
C LYS A 24 -20.78 13.38 -13.41
N ASP A 25 -19.83 12.50 -13.11
CA ASP A 25 -19.25 11.54 -14.08
C ASP A 25 -19.10 10.13 -13.48
N ASN A 26 -20.21 9.37 -13.40
CA ASN A 26 -20.23 7.96 -13.00
C ASN A 26 -20.05 7.01 -14.19
N THR A 27 -18.99 7.21 -14.97
CA THR A 27 -18.69 6.30 -16.07
C THR A 27 -18.08 4.99 -15.55
N LEU A 28 -18.32 3.89 -16.28
CA LEU A 28 -17.72 2.59 -15.98
C LEU A 28 -16.18 2.67 -15.90
N PHE A 29 -15.58 3.50 -16.75
CA PHE A 29 -14.14 3.73 -16.75
C PHE A 29 -13.67 4.42 -15.46
N SER A 30 -14.34 5.48 -15.00
CA SER A 30 -13.94 6.19 -13.78
C SER A 30 -14.07 5.31 -12.51
N MET A 31 -15.13 4.49 -12.45
CA MET A 31 -15.30 3.52 -11.36
C MET A 31 -14.20 2.44 -11.36
N GLY A 32 -13.88 1.90 -12.54
CA GLY A 32 -12.84 0.89 -12.70
C GLY A 32 -11.45 1.44 -12.37
N ASP A 33 -11.14 2.64 -12.86
CA ASP A 33 -9.87 3.33 -12.57
C ASP A 33 -9.71 3.61 -11.07
N LEU A 34 -10.77 4.08 -10.40
CA LEU A 34 -10.73 4.31 -8.95
C LEU A 34 -10.35 3.04 -8.18
N ASN A 35 -10.98 1.90 -8.52
CA ASN A 35 -10.64 0.62 -7.91
C ASN A 35 -9.20 0.20 -8.23
N PHE A 36 -8.76 0.36 -9.47
CA PHE A 36 -7.42 -0.01 -9.89
C PHE A 36 -6.35 0.78 -9.13
N VAL A 37 -6.49 2.11 -9.07
CA VAL A 37 -5.58 2.99 -8.32
C VAL A 37 -5.57 2.63 -6.84
N ALA A 38 -6.74 2.40 -6.23
CA ALA A 38 -6.83 2.01 -4.81
C ALA A 38 -6.10 0.69 -4.53
N VAL A 39 -6.28 -0.33 -5.39
CA VAL A 39 -5.62 -1.64 -5.26
C VAL A 39 -4.10 -1.51 -5.37
N VAL A 40 -3.60 -0.75 -6.36
CA VAL A 40 -2.16 -0.54 -6.54
C VAL A 40 -1.55 0.12 -5.30
N ILE A 41 -2.17 1.19 -4.79
CA ILE A 41 -1.70 1.88 -3.58
C ILE A 41 -1.64 0.94 -2.38
N VAL A 42 -2.73 0.18 -2.14
CA VAL A 42 -2.83 -0.76 -1.02
C VAL A 42 -1.75 -1.84 -1.12
N ILE A 43 -1.62 -2.51 -2.26
CA ILE A 43 -0.65 -3.61 -2.42
C ILE A 43 0.79 -3.09 -2.28
N SER A 44 1.14 -1.99 -2.94
CA SER A 44 2.48 -1.40 -2.83
C SER A 44 2.83 -1.07 -1.39
N MET A 45 1.88 -0.53 -0.63
CA MET A 45 2.10 -0.21 0.77
C MET A 45 2.20 -1.44 1.66
N LYS A 46 1.43 -2.50 1.43
CA LYS A 46 1.55 -3.75 2.20
C LYS A 46 2.94 -4.37 2.02
N LEU A 47 3.38 -4.52 0.78
CA LEU A 47 4.69 -5.09 0.46
C LEU A 47 5.82 -4.27 1.10
N GLN A 48 5.75 -2.94 1.02
CA GLN A 48 6.86 -2.11 1.47
C GLN A 48 6.83 -1.71 2.96
N ILE A 49 5.64 -1.52 3.53
CA ILE A 49 5.49 -1.07 4.92
C ILE A 49 5.27 -2.23 5.89
N ILE A 50 4.58 -3.30 5.49
CA ILE A 50 4.26 -4.36 6.44
C ILE A 50 5.29 -5.50 6.34
N GLU A 51 5.60 -5.93 5.12
CA GLU A 51 6.50 -7.08 4.91
C GLU A 51 7.98 -6.71 5.11
N MET A 52 8.36 -5.48 4.74
CA MET A 52 9.77 -5.10 4.70
C MET A 52 10.28 -4.74 6.11
N HIS A 53 11.12 -5.58 6.70
CA HIS A 53 11.69 -5.34 8.02
C HIS A 53 12.65 -4.13 8.05
N ASN A 54 13.51 -4.00 7.03
CA ASN A 54 14.43 -2.87 6.92
C ASN A 54 13.83 -1.74 6.08
N LYS A 55 13.44 -0.64 6.74
CA LYS A 55 12.91 0.58 6.09
C LYS A 55 14.03 1.38 5.43
N SER A 56 14.42 0.99 4.22
CA SER A 56 15.41 1.71 3.43
C SER A 56 14.79 2.85 2.63
N ILE A 57 15.61 3.84 2.23
CA ILE A 57 15.17 4.92 1.34
C ILE A 57 14.65 4.36 0.00
N VAL A 58 15.23 3.24 -0.46
CA VAL A 58 14.81 2.53 -1.67
C VAL A 58 13.38 2.02 -1.54
N ALA A 59 12.97 1.59 -0.34
CA ALA A 59 11.60 1.20 -0.06
C ALA A 59 10.63 2.37 -0.28
N GLY A 60 10.92 3.53 0.31
CA GLY A 60 10.10 4.73 0.10
C GLY A 60 10.00 5.13 -1.37
N LEU A 61 11.11 5.06 -2.11
CA LEU A 61 11.14 5.39 -3.54
C LEU A 61 10.28 4.44 -4.37
N SER A 62 10.26 3.14 -4.05
CA SER A 62 9.45 2.16 -4.79
C SER A 62 7.95 2.38 -4.64
N VAL A 63 7.49 2.82 -3.46
CA VAL A 63 6.08 3.16 -3.21
C VAL A 63 5.71 4.40 -4.01
N PHE A 64 6.57 5.42 -4.00
CA PHE A 64 6.35 6.64 -4.77
C PHE A 64 6.32 6.35 -6.28
N LEU A 65 7.22 5.49 -6.78
CA LEU A 65 7.23 5.07 -8.18
C LEU A 65 5.98 4.25 -8.54
N SER A 66 5.51 3.39 -7.65
CA SER A 66 4.30 2.59 -7.89
C SER A 66 3.04 3.45 -7.95
N ALA A 67 2.91 4.40 -7.02
CA ALA A 67 1.83 5.39 -7.05
C ALA A 67 1.98 6.32 -8.27
N GLY A 68 3.20 6.78 -8.59
CA GLY A 68 3.45 7.61 -9.75
C GLY A 68 3.14 6.91 -11.08
N ALA A 69 3.44 5.60 -11.18
CA ALA A 69 3.21 4.81 -12.39
C ALA A 69 1.71 4.71 -12.73
N VAL A 70 0.83 4.57 -11.73
CA VAL A 70 -0.62 4.47 -11.99
C VAL A 70 -1.22 5.80 -12.48
N PHE A 71 -0.72 6.92 -11.97
CA PHE A 71 -1.12 8.25 -12.46
C PHE A 71 -0.52 8.58 -13.81
N LEU A 72 0.75 8.21 -14.04
CA LEU A 72 1.41 8.37 -15.34
C LEU A 72 0.67 7.56 -16.41
N TRP A 73 0.28 6.32 -16.09
CA TRP A 73 -0.52 5.49 -16.99
C TRP A 73 -1.86 6.15 -17.35
N ASN A 74 -2.53 6.78 -16.38
CA ASN A 74 -3.75 7.55 -16.63
C ASN A 74 -3.54 8.76 -17.56
N ILE A 75 -2.41 9.45 -17.44
CA ILE A 75 -2.03 10.56 -18.34
C ILE A 75 -1.80 10.04 -19.76
N VAL A 76 -1.12 8.91 -19.92
CA VAL A 76 -0.89 8.27 -21.23
C VAL A 76 -2.21 7.87 -21.87
N LEU A 77 -3.13 7.24 -21.11
CA LEU A 77 -4.46 6.89 -21.60
C LEU A 77 -5.26 8.11 -22.04
N ALA A 78 -5.20 9.20 -21.25
CA ALA A 78 -5.90 10.44 -21.59
C ALA A 78 -5.38 11.11 -22.87
N ALA A 79 -4.10 10.92 -23.22
CA ALA A 79 -3.46 11.52 -24.39
C ALA A 79 -3.58 10.67 -25.68
N VAL A 80 -3.56 9.34 -25.55
CA VAL A 80 -3.55 8.43 -26.70
C VAL A 80 -4.95 8.09 -27.21
N TYR A 81 -5.96 8.09 -26.34
CA TYR A 81 -7.30 7.67 -26.74
C TYR A 81 -8.06 8.74 -27.55
N PRO A 82 -8.68 8.38 -28.68
CA PRO A 82 -9.47 9.32 -29.47
C PRO A 82 -10.79 9.70 -28.77
N PRO A 83 -11.30 10.94 -28.97
CA PRO A 83 -12.48 11.48 -28.28
C PRO A 83 -13.82 10.81 -28.63
N ILE A 84 -13.81 9.92 -29.63
CA ILE A 84 -15.00 9.25 -30.21
C ILE A 84 -15.24 7.86 -29.58
N SER A 85 -14.42 7.45 -28.61
CA SER A 85 -14.52 6.17 -27.94
C SER A 85 -15.78 6.06 -27.06
N MET A 86 -16.51 4.93 -27.13
CA MET A 86 -17.62 4.59 -26.24
C MET A 86 -17.25 4.66 -24.74
N TYR A 87 -15.97 4.44 -24.44
CA TYR A 87 -15.40 4.74 -23.14
C TYR A 87 -14.90 6.19 -23.16
N LYS A 88 -15.45 7.05 -22.30
CA LYS A 88 -14.97 8.43 -22.06
C LYS A 88 -13.57 8.45 -21.38
N ALA A 89 -12.62 7.68 -21.91
CA ALA A 89 -11.23 7.62 -21.45
C ALA A 89 -10.42 8.83 -21.98
N CYS A 90 -10.77 9.33 -23.18
CA CYS A 90 -10.14 10.52 -23.76
C CYS A 90 -10.38 11.75 -22.87
N GLY A 91 -9.30 12.35 -22.37
CA GLY A 91 -9.37 13.50 -21.47
C GLY A 91 -9.98 13.22 -20.09
N GLY A 92 -10.21 11.95 -19.71
CA GLY A 92 -10.87 11.59 -18.45
C GLY A 92 -10.12 12.08 -17.22
N PHE A 93 -8.79 11.96 -17.21
CA PHE A 93 -7.95 12.43 -16.10
C PHE A 93 -7.93 13.97 -15.99
N PHE A 94 -7.87 14.69 -17.12
CA PHE A 94 -7.73 16.15 -17.11
C PHE A 94 -9.04 16.92 -17.01
N ASN A 95 -10.12 16.41 -17.60
CA ASN A 95 -11.41 17.12 -17.74
C ASN A 95 -12.60 16.37 -17.14
N GLY A 96 -12.42 15.12 -16.69
CA GLY A 96 -13.48 14.28 -16.12
C GLY A 96 -13.24 13.98 -14.65
N PHE A 97 -12.86 12.73 -14.36
CA PHE A 97 -12.74 12.22 -13.00
C PHE A 97 -11.60 12.83 -12.19
N GLY A 98 -10.49 13.25 -12.81
CA GLY A 98 -9.38 13.86 -12.07
C GLY A 98 -9.67 15.26 -11.54
N GLN A 99 -10.65 15.98 -12.10
CA GLN A 99 -11.14 17.24 -11.52
C GLN A 99 -12.24 17.01 -10.48
N ASN A 100 -12.78 15.81 -10.38
CA ASN A 100 -13.90 15.53 -9.52
C ASN A 100 -13.42 15.31 -8.07
N PRO A 101 -13.77 16.20 -7.12
CA PRO A 101 -13.32 16.06 -5.73
C PRO A 101 -13.89 14.80 -5.07
N THR A 102 -15.05 14.32 -5.52
CA THR A 102 -15.68 13.10 -5.00
C THR A 102 -14.85 11.86 -5.28
N TRP A 103 -14.15 11.83 -6.42
CA TRP A 103 -13.27 10.73 -6.80
C TRP A 103 -12.08 10.64 -5.83
N TRP A 104 -11.42 11.76 -5.58
CA TRP A 104 -10.30 11.85 -4.63
C TRP A 104 -10.72 11.52 -3.20
N MET A 105 -11.84 12.07 -2.73
CA MET A 105 -12.35 11.78 -1.39
C MET A 105 -12.68 10.29 -1.22
N THR A 106 -13.29 9.67 -2.24
CA THR A 106 -13.61 8.24 -2.21
C THR A 106 -12.34 7.39 -2.18
N LEU A 107 -11.33 7.75 -2.99
CA LEU A 107 -10.04 7.07 -2.99
C LEU A 107 -9.35 7.16 -1.62
N VAL A 108 -9.26 8.36 -1.04
CA VAL A 108 -8.66 8.56 0.29
C VAL A 108 -9.41 7.76 1.35
N PHE A 109 -10.75 7.75 1.29
CA PHE A 109 -11.58 7.01 2.22
C PHE A 109 -11.35 5.50 2.13
N ILE A 110 -11.35 4.94 0.92
CA ILE A 110 -11.09 3.51 0.70
C ILE A 110 -9.72 3.12 1.26
N VAL A 111 -8.70 3.89 0.89
CA VAL A 111 -7.31 3.64 1.31
C VAL A 111 -7.21 3.72 2.83
N ALA A 112 -7.86 4.71 3.47
CA ALA A 112 -7.90 4.83 4.93
C ALA A 112 -8.59 3.65 5.59
N CYS A 113 -9.76 3.21 5.11
CA CYS A 113 -10.48 2.06 5.65
C CYS A 113 -9.65 0.78 5.59
N VAL A 114 -9.01 0.51 4.45
CA VAL A 114 -8.15 -0.67 4.29
C VAL A 114 -6.96 -0.61 5.24
N TYR A 115 -6.29 0.55 5.37
CA TYR A 115 -5.17 0.68 6.30
C TYR A 115 -5.58 0.57 7.76
N ILE A 116 -6.71 1.14 8.16
CA ILE A 116 -7.22 1.00 9.52
C ILE A 116 -7.42 -0.48 9.84
N LEU A 117 -7.99 -1.26 8.91
CA LEU A 117 -8.16 -2.70 9.09
C LEU A 117 -6.81 -3.41 9.24
N GLU A 118 -5.87 -3.15 8.33
CA GLU A 118 -4.54 -3.78 8.34
C GLU A 118 -3.75 -3.45 9.61
N PHE A 119 -3.69 -2.18 10.00
CA PHE A 119 -3.01 -1.76 11.21
C PHE A 119 -3.68 -2.31 12.47
N SER A 120 -5.01 -2.32 12.51
CA SER A 120 -5.74 -2.86 13.66
C SER A 120 -5.47 -4.35 13.85
N VAL A 121 -5.55 -5.14 12.77
CA VAL A 121 -5.29 -6.59 12.84
C VAL A 121 -3.81 -6.85 13.18
N SER A 122 -2.89 -6.12 12.57
CA SER A 122 -1.45 -6.27 12.83
C SER A 122 -1.07 -5.88 14.26
N ALA A 123 -1.62 -4.77 14.77
CA ALA A 123 -1.40 -4.31 16.14
C ALA A 123 -2.02 -5.29 17.14
N PHE A 124 -3.24 -5.77 16.89
CA PHE A 124 -3.91 -6.75 17.74
C PHE A 124 -3.11 -8.06 17.79
N ARG A 125 -2.63 -8.55 16.64
CA ARG A 125 -1.76 -9.73 16.57
C ARG A 125 -0.51 -9.53 17.41
N LYS A 126 0.19 -8.40 17.25
CA LYS A 126 1.44 -8.13 18.01
C LYS A 126 1.21 -7.94 19.51
N ALA A 127 0.08 -7.35 19.91
CA ALA A 127 -0.22 -7.08 21.31
C ALA A 127 -0.64 -8.33 22.09
N PHE A 128 -1.43 -9.22 21.47
CA PHE A 128 -1.98 -10.40 22.16
C PHE A 128 -1.27 -11.71 21.82
N LEU A 129 -0.63 -11.80 20.65
CA LEU A 129 0.02 -13.00 20.12
C LEU A 129 1.41 -12.65 19.53
N PRO A 130 2.33 -12.09 20.34
CA PRO A 130 3.67 -11.77 19.87
C PRO A 130 4.39 -13.04 19.40
N THR A 131 5.06 -12.96 18.25
CA THR A 131 5.90 -14.04 17.74
C THR A 131 7.31 -13.93 18.33
N ASP A 132 8.06 -15.03 18.43
CA ASP A 132 9.45 -15.00 18.95
C ASP A 132 10.31 -13.95 18.25
N THR A 133 10.12 -13.74 16.94
CA THR A 133 10.80 -12.70 16.17
C THR A 133 10.41 -11.28 16.60
N ASP A 134 9.15 -11.03 16.97
CA ASP A 134 8.70 -9.72 17.45
C ASP A 134 9.37 -9.41 18.81
N VAL A 135 9.50 -10.41 19.69
CA VAL A 135 10.18 -10.29 21.00
C VAL A 135 11.68 -10.07 20.82
N PHE A 136 12.34 -10.84 19.94
CA PHE A 136 13.76 -10.66 19.65
C PHE A 136 14.07 -9.27 19.05
N GLN A 137 13.22 -8.78 18.15
CA GLN A 137 13.38 -7.43 17.58
C GLN A 137 13.21 -6.32 18.62
N GLU A 138 12.34 -6.51 19.61
CA GLU A 138 12.19 -5.59 20.74
C GLU A 138 13.43 -5.59 21.63
N LEU A 139 13.99 -6.77 21.92
CA LEU A 139 15.22 -6.92 22.70
C LEU A 139 16.46 -6.38 21.98
N GLU A 140 16.59 -6.53 20.66
CA GLU A 140 17.69 -5.94 19.86
C GLU A 140 17.66 -4.40 19.86
N ARG A 141 16.50 -3.81 20.13
CA ARG A 141 16.36 -2.36 20.22
C ARG A 141 16.85 -1.82 21.56
N ASP A 142 16.89 -2.66 22.61
CA ASP A 142 17.38 -2.30 23.92
C ASP A 142 18.91 -2.46 24.01
N GLN A 143 19.60 -1.32 24.15
CA GLN A 143 21.06 -1.25 24.15
C GLN A 143 21.69 -2.14 25.24
N ALA A 144 20.97 -2.35 26.35
CA ALA A 144 21.42 -3.15 27.49
C ALA A 144 21.60 -4.64 27.16
N TYR A 145 20.89 -5.16 26.16
CA TYR A 145 20.98 -6.56 25.75
C TYR A 145 21.89 -6.78 24.53
N LYS A 146 22.19 -5.73 23.74
CA LYS A 146 23.09 -5.83 22.58
C LYS A 146 24.51 -6.24 22.93
N GLU A 147 25.14 -5.58 23.90
CA GLU A 147 26.54 -5.83 24.25
C GLU A 147 26.79 -7.28 24.75
N PRO A 148 25.93 -7.86 25.62
CA PRO A 148 26.03 -9.28 25.98
C PRO A 148 25.86 -10.24 24.81
N PHE A 149 24.92 -9.99 23.89
CA PHE A 149 24.70 -10.85 22.72
C PHE A 149 25.88 -10.78 21.74
N GLU A 150 26.40 -9.59 21.48
CA GLU A 150 27.59 -9.39 20.65
C GLU A 150 28.82 -10.07 21.30
N ALA A 151 29.02 -9.90 22.62
CA ALA A 151 30.09 -10.55 23.35
C ALA A 151 29.97 -12.10 23.36
N ALA A 152 28.75 -12.64 23.40
CA ALA A 152 28.48 -14.08 23.33
C ALA A 152 28.60 -14.67 21.91
N ALA A 153 28.44 -13.85 20.86
CA ALA A 153 28.61 -14.26 19.47
C ALA A 153 30.10 -14.31 19.03
N VAL A 154 30.98 -13.55 19.69
CA VAL A 154 32.43 -13.50 19.40
C VAL A 154 33.16 -14.85 19.59
N PRO A 155 32.92 -15.65 20.65
CA PRO A 155 33.54 -16.96 20.81
C PRO A 155 33.17 -17.94 19.69
N GLY A 156 31.88 -18.00 19.31
CA GLY A 156 31.40 -18.92 18.26
C GLY A 156 31.83 -18.53 16.85
N SER A 157 32.05 -17.24 16.59
CA SER A 157 32.58 -16.76 15.30
C SER A 157 34.07 -17.05 15.16
N ARG A 158 34.91 -16.81 16.18
CA ARG A 158 36.35 -17.18 16.14
C ARG A 158 36.56 -18.68 15.92
N GLN A 159 35.79 -19.52 16.61
CA GLN A 159 35.87 -20.97 16.49
C GLN A 159 35.44 -21.47 15.09
N ARG A 160 34.56 -20.74 14.39
CA ARG A 160 34.20 -21.02 12.99
C ARG A 160 35.35 -20.68 12.03
N TRP A 161 36.04 -19.56 12.22
CA TRP A 161 37.13 -19.14 11.33
C TRP A 161 38.36 -20.05 11.41
N GLU A 162 38.68 -20.60 12.59
CA GLU A 162 39.79 -21.54 12.77
C GLU A 162 39.56 -22.91 12.11
N ILE A 163 38.34 -23.24 11.69
CA ILE A 163 38.03 -24.50 10.99
C ILE A 163 38.28 -24.37 9.47
N TYR A 164 38.43 -23.15 8.94
CA TYR A 164 38.62 -22.87 7.51
C TYR A 164 40.03 -22.39 7.14
N ILE A 165 40.99 -22.42 8.08
CA ILE A 165 42.42 -22.13 7.88
C ILE A 165 43.21 -23.38 8.23
#